data_AF-A0A850KIR6-F1
#
_entry.id   AF-A0A850KIR6-F1
#
_cell.length_a   1.000
_cell.length_b   1.000
_cell.length_c   1.000
_cell.angle_alpha   90.00
_cell.angle_beta   90.00
_cell.angle_gamma   90.00
#
_symmetry.space_group_name_H-M   'P 1'
#
loop_
_entity.id
_entity.type
_entity.pdbx_description
1 polymer ?
#
loop_
_entity_poly.entity_id
_entity_poly.type
_entity_poly.pdbx_seq_one_letter_code
_entity_poly.pdbx_strand_id
1 'polypeptide(L)'
;MKFLSWLIFLPFALVVVIFAVSNRGPIAVDFWPLPFSQDVPLYLLSLGTLAFGFFFGALLTWMSVAKWKVIAISRKKDTQYAEAEIARLNDKLKQQEKKVTPPQEVLPAVQPDKT
;
A
#
# COMPACT_ATOMS: atom_id res chain seq x y z
N MET A 1 -20.37 -2.03 -6.31
CA MET A 1 -19.01 -2.64 -6.21
C MET A 1 -18.99 -4.11 -5.76
N LYS A 2 -19.85 -4.57 -4.83
CA LYS A 2 -19.83 -5.99 -4.37
C LYS A 2 -20.46 -6.99 -5.36
N PHE A 3 -21.42 -6.56 -6.17
CA PHE A 3 -22.08 -7.41 -7.17
C PHE A 3 -21.15 -7.93 -8.27
N LEU A 4 -20.23 -7.09 -8.75
CA LEU A 4 -19.27 -7.51 -9.79
C LEU A 4 -18.29 -8.56 -9.26
N SER A 5 -17.87 -8.43 -8.00
CA SER A 5 -17.05 -9.44 -7.33
C SER A 5 -17.82 -10.76 -7.16
N TRP A 6 -19.11 -10.71 -6.80
CA TRP A 6 -19.96 -11.90 -6.72
C TRP A 6 -20.10 -12.60 -8.08
N LEU A 7 -20.26 -11.82 -9.15
CA LEU A 7 -20.40 -12.35 -10.51
C LEU A 7 -19.21 -13.19 -10.97
N ILE A 8 -18.00 -12.89 -10.47
CA ILE A 8 -16.78 -13.65 -10.77
C ILE A 8 -16.59 -14.79 -9.75
N PHE A 9 -16.85 -14.52 -8.48
CA PHE A 9 -16.63 -15.49 -7.41
C PHE A 9 -17.59 -16.69 -7.50
N LEU A 10 -18.85 -16.46 -7.83
CA LEU A 10 -19.86 -17.51 -7.91
C LEU A 10 -19.54 -18.58 -8.98
N PRO A 11 -19.25 -18.24 -10.25
CA PRO A 11 -18.87 -19.25 -11.24
C PRO A 11 -17.54 -19.92 -10.90
N PHE A 12 -16.58 -19.17 -10.33
CA PHE A 12 -15.32 -19.76 -9.87
C PHE A 12 -15.56 -20.81 -8.77
N ALA A 13 -16.35 -20.49 -7.75
CA ALA A 13 -16.72 -21.42 -6.69
C ALA A 13 -17.47 -22.64 -7.25
N LEU A 14 -18.35 -22.44 -8.23
CA LEU A 14 -19.05 -23.54 -8.90
C LEU A 14 -18.07 -24.51 -9.58
N VAL A 15 -17.07 -23.99 -10.32
CA VAL A 15 -16.02 -24.81 -10.94
C VAL A 15 -15.25 -25.60 -9.90
N VAL A 16 -14.86 -24.96 -8.78
CA VAL A 16 -14.15 -25.61 -7.67
C VAL A 16 -14.99 -26.74 -7.06
N VAL A 17 -16.29 -26.51 -6.86
CA VAL A 17 -17.20 -27.54 -6.32
C VAL A 17 -17.35 -28.70 -7.30
N ILE A 18 -17.57 -28.44 -8.59
CA ILE A 18 -17.68 -29.49 -9.62
C ILE A 18 -16.40 -30.31 -9.67
N PHE A 19 -15.24 -29.64 -9.67
CA PHE A 19 -13.94 -30.30 -9.60
C PHE A 19 -13.84 -31.18 -8.34
N ALA A 20 -14.23 -30.68 -7.17
CA ALA A 20 -14.16 -31.43 -5.93
C ALA A 20 -15.08 -32.67 -5.92
N VAL A 21 -16.28 -32.55 -6.47
CA VAL A 21 -17.24 -33.66 -6.57
C VAL A 21 -16.77 -34.71 -7.59
N SER A 22 -16.23 -34.27 -8.73
CA SER A 22 -15.75 -35.16 -9.78
C SER A 22 -14.44 -35.85 -9.44
N ASN A 23 -13.59 -35.23 -8.62
CA ASN A 23 -12.24 -35.71 -8.30
C ASN A 23 -12.15 -36.24 -6.86
N ARG A 24 -13.16 -37.02 -6.43
CA ARG A 24 -13.16 -37.75 -5.15
C ARG A 24 -12.37 -39.06 -5.20
N GLY A 25 -11.82 -39.42 -6.36
CA GLY A 25 -11.00 -40.61 -6.52
C GLY A 25 -9.78 -40.57 -5.60
N PRO A 26 -9.44 -41.70 -4.95
CA PRO A 26 -8.25 -41.80 -4.13
C PRO A 26 -7.00 -41.73 -5.03
N ILE A 27 -6.01 -40.98 -4.60
CA ILE A 27 -4.66 -40.98 -5.18
C ILE A 27 -3.65 -41.27 -4.07
N ALA A 28 -2.72 -42.18 -4.36
CA ALA A 28 -1.63 -42.50 -3.45
C ALA A 28 -0.64 -41.33 -3.42
N VAL A 29 -0.36 -40.83 -2.23
CA VAL A 29 0.67 -39.81 -2.00
C VAL A 29 1.81 -40.44 -1.21
N ASP A 30 2.94 -40.63 -1.89
CA ASP A 30 4.15 -41.16 -1.30
C ASP A 30 5.02 -40.02 -0.74
N PHE A 31 5.30 -40.07 0.55
CA PHE A 31 6.07 -39.06 1.24
C PHE A 31 7.56 -39.40 1.26
N TRP A 32 8.22 -39.34 0.11
CA TRP A 32 9.67 -39.58 0.04
C TRP A 32 10.45 -38.57 0.91
N PRO A 33 11.48 -38.97 1.68
CA PRO A 33 12.11 -40.29 1.82
C PRO A 33 11.50 -41.22 2.89
N LEU A 34 10.38 -40.83 3.50
CA LEU A 34 9.70 -41.62 4.52
C LEU A 34 8.95 -42.81 3.85
N PRO A 35 8.91 -44.00 4.49
CA PRO A 35 8.14 -45.14 4.00
C PRO A 35 6.64 -44.99 4.36
N PHE A 36 6.07 -43.82 4.07
CA PHE A 36 4.67 -43.50 4.35
C PHE A 36 3.96 -43.17 3.04
N SER A 37 2.87 -43.88 2.78
CA SER A 37 1.99 -43.69 1.64
C SER A 37 0.56 -43.59 2.15
N GLN A 38 -0.16 -42.56 1.74
CA GLN A 38 -1.54 -42.36 2.15
C GLN A 38 -2.41 -42.04 0.94
N ASP A 39 -3.52 -42.76 0.83
CA ASP A 39 -4.55 -42.46 -0.16
C ASP A 39 -5.38 -41.28 0.31
N VAL A 40 -5.38 -40.22 -0.50
CA VAL A 40 -6.20 -39.03 -0.27
C VAL A 40 -7.00 -38.71 -1.53
N PRO A 41 -8.20 -38.12 -1.42
CA PRO A 41 -8.92 -37.65 -2.59
C PRO A 41 -8.14 -36.57 -3.34
N LEU A 42 -8.07 -36.65 -4.67
CA LEU A 42 -7.32 -35.70 -5.50
C LEU A 42 -7.73 -34.23 -5.27
N TYR A 43 -9.02 -33.97 -5.07
CA TYR A 43 -9.50 -32.62 -4.78
C TYR A 43 -8.90 -32.05 -3.49
N LEU A 44 -8.70 -32.89 -2.48
CA LEU A 44 -8.20 -32.45 -1.18
C LEU A 44 -6.74 -32.05 -1.28
N LEU A 45 -5.94 -32.84 -2.00
CA LEU A 45 -4.54 -32.55 -2.24
C LEU A 45 -4.35 -31.25 -3.04
N SER A 46 -5.07 -31.10 -4.14
CA SER A 46 -4.97 -29.94 -5.03
C SER A 46 -5.52 -28.65 -4.41
N LEU A 47 -6.74 -28.68 -3.86
CA LEU A 47 -7.32 -27.49 -3.21
C LEU A 47 -6.59 -27.16 -1.89
N GLY A 48 -6.15 -28.18 -1.16
CA GLY A 48 -5.39 -28.00 0.08
C GLY A 48 -4.04 -27.33 -0.16
N THR A 49 -3.28 -27.78 -1.15
CA THR A 49 -2.00 -27.13 -1.52
C THR A 49 -2.20 -25.72 -2.06
N LEU A 50 -3.24 -25.48 -2.87
CA LEU A 50 -3.59 -24.13 -3.33
C LEU A 50 -3.95 -23.19 -2.17
N ALA A 51 -4.81 -23.65 -1.26
CA ALA A 51 -5.21 -22.88 -0.09
C ALA A 51 -3.99 -22.58 0.81
N PHE A 52 -3.16 -23.59 1.06
CA PHE A 52 -1.93 -23.42 1.82
C PHE A 52 -1.00 -22.38 1.18
N GLY A 53 -0.76 -22.48 -0.12
CA GLY A 53 0.05 -21.51 -0.87
C GLY A 53 -0.53 -20.10 -0.81
N PHE A 54 -1.85 -19.95 -0.91
CA PHE A 54 -2.53 -18.66 -0.78
C PHE A 54 -2.33 -18.05 0.61
N PHE A 55 -2.59 -18.81 1.68
CA PHE A 55 -2.43 -18.30 3.05
C PHE A 55 -0.97 -18.00 3.37
N PHE A 56 -0.04 -18.85 2.91
CA PHE A 56 1.40 -18.62 3.07
C PHE A 56 1.83 -17.35 2.33
N GLY A 57 1.42 -17.16 1.08
CA GLY A 57 1.67 -15.94 0.31
C GLY A 57 1.04 -14.69 0.97
N ALA A 58 -0.19 -14.79 1.45
CA ALA A 58 -0.85 -13.72 2.20
C ALA A 58 -0.10 -13.37 3.48
N LEU A 59 0.42 -14.37 4.22
CA LEU A 59 1.22 -14.15 5.42
C LEU A 59 2.55 -13.46 5.09
N LEU A 60 3.25 -13.91 4.04
CA LEU A 60 4.50 -13.29 3.57
C LEU A 60 4.28 -11.83 3.12
N THR A 61 3.21 -11.56 2.37
CA THR A 61 2.89 -10.19 1.94
C THR A 61 2.51 -9.31 3.12
N TRP A 62 1.76 -9.82 4.10
CA TRP A 62 1.47 -9.08 5.33
C TRP A 62 2.75 -8.73 6.08
N MET A 63 3.68 -9.66 6.24
CA MET A 63 4.97 -9.40 6.88
C MET A 63 5.78 -8.34 6.14
N SER A 64 5.73 -8.32 4.80
CA SER A 64 6.36 -7.27 4.00
C SER A 64 5.70 -5.91 4.22
N VAL A 65 4.37 -5.83 4.10
CA VAL A 65 3.59 -4.58 4.28
C VAL A 65 3.70 -4.03 5.70
N ALA A 66 3.78 -4.89 6.72
CA ALA A 66 3.94 -4.47 8.11
C ALA A 66 5.22 -3.65 8.33
N LYS A 67 6.33 -4.03 7.68
CA LYS A 67 7.59 -3.28 7.73
C LYS A 67 7.43 -1.88 7.13
N TRP A 68 6.75 -1.77 5.99
CA TRP A 68 6.51 -0.47 5.33
C TRP A 68 5.52 0.40 6.10
N LYS A 69 4.53 -0.18 6.80
CA LYS A 69 3.62 0.59 7.66
C LYS A 69 4.36 1.30 8.80
N VAL A 70 5.36 0.66 9.42
CA VAL A 70 6.17 1.29 10.48
C VAL A 70 7.02 2.44 9.93
N ILE A 71 7.66 2.22 8.77
CA ILE A 71 8.47 3.26 8.09
C ILE A 71 7.60 4.42 7.61
N ALA A 72 6.39 4.16 7.12
CA ALA A 72 5.46 5.21 6.69
C ALA A 72 5.02 6.12 7.85
N ILE A 73 4.90 5.57 9.06
CA ILE A 73 4.58 6.34 10.26
C ILE A 73 5.73 7.28 10.65
N SER A 74 6.99 6.82 10.56
CA SER A 74 8.15 7.69 10.86
C SER A 74 8.32 8.79 9.80
N ARG A 75 8.17 8.45 8.52
CA ARG A 75 8.23 9.41 7.40
C ARG A 75 7.23 10.56 7.56
N LYS A 76 6.02 10.30 8.08
CA LYS A 76 5.02 11.35 8.36
C LYS A 76 5.53 12.40 9.35
N LYS A 77 6.27 12.00 10.38
CA LYS A 77 6.83 12.94 11.37
C LYS A 77 7.90 13.81 10.73
N ASP A 78 8.80 13.22 9.96
CA ASP A 78 9.90 13.95 9.30
C ASP A 78 9.36 15.01 8.32
N THR A 79 8.25 14.70 7.63
CA THR A 79 7.60 15.64 6.70
C THR A 79 7.00 16.82 7.44
N GLN A 80 6.34 16.58 8.58
CA GLN A 80 5.78 17.66 9.43
C GLN A 80 6.87 18.57 10.01
N TYR A 81 8.01 18.01 10.43
CA TYR A 81 9.15 18.80 10.89
C TYR A 81 9.73 19.66 9.77
N ALA A 82 9.89 19.08 8.57
CA ALA A 82 10.37 19.83 7.41
C ALA A 82 9.42 20.98 7.01
N GLU A 83 8.10 20.73 7.00
CA GLU A 83 7.09 21.77 6.74
C GLU A 83 7.11 22.89 7.78
N ALA A 84 7.25 22.54 9.07
CA ALA A 84 7.36 23.51 10.14
C ALA A 84 8.62 24.39 10.03
N GLU A 85 9.75 23.80 9.64
CA GLU A 85 10.99 24.56 9.44
C GLU A 85 10.90 25.49 8.21
N ILE A 86 10.28 25.03 7.11
CA ILE A 86 9.98 25.89 5.95
C ILE A 86 9.11 27.08 6.35
N ALA A 87 8.05 26.86 7.14
CA ALA A 87 7.18 27.92 7.62
C ALA A 87 7.95 28.94 8.48
N ARG A 88 8.78 28.45 9.41
CA ARG A 88 9.62 29.29 10.27
C ARG A 88 10.64 30.12 9.49
N LEU A 89 11.29 29.54 8.49
CA LEU A 89 12.26 30.24 7.65
C LEU A 89 11.58 31.32 6.80
N ASN A 90 10.40 31.03 6.24
CA ASN A 90 9.61 32.02 5.50
C ASN A 90 9.19 33.21 6.39
N ASP A 91 8.80 32.96 7.64
CA ASP A 91 8.47 34.05 8.57
C ASP A 91 9.68 34.92 8.90
N LYS A 92 10.87 34.31 9.08
CA LYS A 92 12.11 35.06 9.26
C LYS A 92 12.45 35.93 8.05
N LEU A 93 12.29 35.40 6.82
CA LEU A 93 12.49 36.15 5.60
C LEU A 93 11.54 37.34 5.51
N LYS A 94 10.24 37.15 5.79
CA LYS A 94 9.25 38.25 5.83
C LYS A 94 9.61 39.31 6.87
N GLN A 95 10.11 38.91 8.03
CA GLN A 95 10.56 39.86 9.05
C GLN A 95 11.82 40.63 8.62
N GLN A 96 12.73 39.98 7.90
CA GLN A 96 13.90 40.64 7.32
C GLN A 96 13.50 41.58 6.18
N GLU A 97 12.61 41.19 5.27
CA GLU A 97 12.06 42.07 4.24
C GLU A 97 11.38 43.30 4.83
N LYS A 98 10.60 43.15 5.92
CA LYS A 98 10.02 44.29 6.64
C LYS A 98 11.05 45.19 7.31
N LYS A 99 12.20 44.65 7.73
CA LYS A 99 13.31 45.45 8.28
C LYS A 99 14.16 46.12 7.18
N VAL A 100 14.24 45.51 6.01
CA VAL A 100 15.03 45.99 4.86
C VAL A 100 14.22 46.95 3.99
N THR A 101 12.87 46.86 3.98
CA THR A 101 11.99 47.85 3.36
C THR A 101 11.99 49.11 4.23
N PRO A 102 12.65 50.20 3.82
CA PRO A 102 12.54 51.47 4.52
C PRO A 102 11.08 51.95 4.41
N PRO A 103 10.58 52.78 5.34
CA PRO A 103 9.35 53.54 5.08
C PRO A 103 9.48 54.14 3.68
N GLN A 104 8.48 53.91 2.82
CA GLN A 104 8.44 54.55 1.51
C GLN A 104 8.59 56.05 1.73
N GLU A 105 9.80 56.56 1.53
CA GLU A 105 10.05 57.97 1.32
C GLU A 105 9.43 58.23 -0.04
N VAL A 106 8.17 58.64 0.02
CA VAL A 106 7.38 59.10 -1.11
C VAL A 106 8.13 60.31 -1.63
N LEU A 107 9.10 60.08 -2.52
CA LEU A 107 9.77 61.17 -3.22
C LEU A 107 8.66 61.93 -3.94
N PRO A 108 8.41 63.21 -3.58
CA PRO A 108 7.37 63.98 -4.25
C PRO A 108 7.73 63.99 -5.72
N ALA A 109 6.77 63.59 -6.56
CA ALA A 109 6.90 63.66 -8.00
C ALA A 109 7.29 65.10 -8.37
N VAL A 110 8.54 65.30 -8.76
CA VAL A 110 9.00 66.56 -9.36
C VAL A 110 8.26 66.65 -10.69
N GLN A 111 7.22 67.47 -10.71
CA GLN A 111 6.40 67.73 -11.89
C GLN A 111 7.29 68.33 -12.98
N PRO A 112 7.10 67.93 -14.25
CA PRO A 112 7.93 68.42 -15.34
C PRO A 112 7.68 69.91 -15.55
N ASP A 113 8.80 70.62 -15.63
CA ASP A 113 8.96 72.02 -15.99
C ASP A 113 8.13 72.38 -17.22
N LYS A 114 7.32 73.43 -17.11
CA LYS A 114 6.61 74.04 -18.24
C LYS A 114 7.14 75.46 -18.43
N THR A 115 8.02 75.57 -19.43
CA THR A 115 8.31 76.78 -20.22
C THR A 115 7.07 77.58 -20.60
#